data_AF-A0AAU5DER1-F1
#
_entry.id   AF-A0AAU5DER1-F1
#
_cell.length_a   1.000
_cell.length_b   1.000
_cell.length_c   1.000
_cell.angle_alpha   90.00
_cell.angle_beta   90.00
_cell.angle_gamma   90.00
#
_symmetry.space_group_name_H-M   'P 1'
#
loop_
_entity.id
_entity.type
_entity.pdbx_description
1 polymer ?
#
loop_
_entity_poly.entity_id
_entity_poly.type
_entity_poly.pdbx_seq_one_letter_code
_entity_poly.pdbx_strand_id
1 'polypeptide(L)'
;MRNDGRLYIWDKNQAKDVWSSPAAGSPGAYLHMGGDGNLVAYRKGGGPDSGNSYWSTATYGNPGAYLHFQNDGNLVVYKKDGGEGKGGAIWHSNTWQ
;
A
#
# COMPACT_ATOMS: atom_id res chain seq x y z
N MET A 1 9.78 0.54 5.04
CA MET A 1 9.89 -0.93 4.87
C MET A 1 10.97 -1.45 5.80
N ARG A 2 10.78 -2.65 6.36
CA ARG A 2 11.81 -3.34 7.16
C ARG A 2 12.81 -4.08 6.27
N ASN A 3 13.90 -4.56 6.87
CA ASN A 3 14.98 -5.26 6.17
C ASN A 3 14.54 -6.61 5.55
N ASP A 4 13.44 -7.19 6.03
CA ASP A 4 12.78 -8.37 5.43
C ASP A 4 11.84 -8.01 4.26
N GLY A 5 11.79 -6.74 3.87
CA GLY A 5 10.95 -6.19 2.81
C GLY A 5 9.47 -6.02 3.21
N ARG A 6 9.13 -6.17 4.49
CA ARG A 6 7.78 -5.90 4.98
C ARG A 6 7.45 -4.40 4.92
N LEU A 7 6.30 -4.05 4.34
CA LEU A 7 5.67 -2.76 4.57
C LEU A 7 4.93 -2.82 5.91
N TYR A 8 5.05 -1.77 6.72
CA TYR A 8 4.36 -1.67 8.00
C TYR A 8 3.94 -0.24 8.25
N ILE A 9 2.87 -0.08 9.02
CA ILE A 9 2.44 1.20 9.58
C ILE A 9 2.81 1.16 11.07
N TRP A 10 3.61 2.13 11.49
CA TRP A 10 4.02 2.30 12.88
C TRP A 10 3.20 3.41 13.52
N ASP A 11 2.48 3.07 14.57
CA ASP A 11 1.86 4.06 15.44
C ASP A 11 2.89 4.56 16.45
N LYS A 12 3.28 5.83 16.31
CA LYS A 12 4.24 6.49 17.21
C LYS A 12 3.67 6.75 18.60
N ASN A 13 2.35 6.94 18.72
CA ASN A 13 1.69 7.24 20.00
C ASN A 13 1.60 5.97 20.85
N GLN A 14 1.30 4.83 20.23
CA GLN A 14 1.23 3.53 20.91
C GLN A 14 2.53 2.74 20.87
N ALA A 15 3.54 3.23 20.16
CA ALA A 15 4.83 2.57 19.95
C ALA A 15 4.70 1.12 19.47
N LYS A 16 3.86 0.87 18.45
CA LYS A 16 3.61 -0.47 17.91
C LYS A 16 3.37 -0.50 16.40
N ASP A 17 3.59 -1.67 15.80
CA ASP A 17 3.08 -1.97 14.46
C ASP A 17 1.55 -2.12 14.53
N VAL A 18 0.80 -1.37 13.72
CA VAL A 18 -0.67 -1.47 13.66
C VAL A 18 -1.16 -2.22 12.43
N TRP A 19 -0.33 -2.32 11.40
CA TRP A 19 -0.58 -3.13 10.22
C TRP A 19 0.73 -3.51 9.55
N SER A 20 0.75 -4.64 8.85
CA SER A 20 1.86 -4.97 7.96
C SER A 20 1.47 -5.86 6.80
N SER A 21 2.21 -5.77 5.71
CA SER A 21 2.15 -6.72 4.59
C SER A 21 2.83 -8.04 4.95
N PRO A 22 2.66 -9.10 4.15
CA PRO A 22 3.62 -10.20 4.11
C PRO A 22 5.05 -9.68 3.91
N ALA A 23 6.06 -10.43 4.36
CA ALA A 23 7.46 -10.08 4.12
C ALA A 23 7.90 -10.55 2.73
N ALA A 24 8.75 -9.76 2.07
CA ALA A 24 9.39 -10.17 0.81
C ALA A 24 10.43 -11.28 1.02
N GLY A 25 10.96 -11.39 2.25
CA GLY A 25 12.00 -12.33 2.65
C GLY A 25 13.42 -11.80 2.43
N SER A 26 13.56 -10.60 1.87
CA SER A 26 14.85 -9.96 1.58
C SER A 26 14.70 -8.43 1.49
N PRO A 27 15.80 -7.67 1.69
CA PRO A 27 15.78 -6.23 1.55
C PRO A 27 15.64 -5.78 0.09
N GLY A 28 15.21 -4.54 -0.10
CA GLY A 28 15.07 -3.93 -1.43
C GLY A 28 13.72 -4.19 -2.11
N ALA A 29 12.73 -4.68 -1.36
CA ALA A 29 11.33 -4.61 -1.78
C ALA A 29 10.86 -3.15 -1.89
N TYR A 30 9.84 -2.91 -2.71
CA TYR A 30 9.27 -1.58 -2.90
C TYR A 30 7.78 -1.64 -3.25
N LEU A 31 7.09 -0.51 -3.10
CA LEU A 31 5.71 -0.33 -3.54
C LEU A 31 5.65 0.38 -4.88
N HIS A 32 4.70 -0.03 -5.70
CA HIS A 32 4.39 0.57 -6.98
C HIS A 32 2.87 0.80 -7.08
N MET A 33 2.47 2.05 -7.31
CA MET A 33 1.10 2.38 -7.69
C MET A 33 1.00 2.34 -9.22
N GLY A 34 0.39 1.28 -9.74
CA GLY A 34 0.24 1.07 -11.18
C GLY A 34 -0.78 2.01 -11.81
N GLY A 35 -0.60 2.30 -13.10
CA GLY A 35 -1.55 3.09 -13.88
C GLY A 35 -2.93 2.43 -14.04
N ASP A 36 -3.01 1.11 -13.85
CA ASP A 36 -4.24 0.32 -13.77
C ASP A 36 -5.02 0.53 -12.47
N GLY A 37 -4.45 1.28 -11.53
CA GLY A 37 -5.04 1.58 -10.24
C GLY A 37 -4.71 0.59 -9.14
N ASN A 38 -3.77 -0.34 -9.37
CA ASN A 38 -3.40 -1.31 -8.36
C ASN A 38 -2.13 -0.88 -7.59
N LEU A 39 -2.20 -0.88 -6.26
CA LEU A 39 -1.00 -0.81 -5.42
C LEU A 39 -0.42 -2.22 -5.25
N VAL A 40 0.83 -2.40 -5.67
CA VAL A 40 1.54 -3.70 -5.68
C VAL A 40 2.87 -3.57 -4.96
N ALA A 41 3.23 -4.60 -4.19
CA ALA A 41 4.55 -4.72 -3.58
C ALA A 41 5.39 -5.75 -4.35
N TYR A 42 6.57 -5.32 -4.78
CA TYR A 42 7.53 -6.13 -5.54
C TYR A 42 8.77 -6.43 -4.72
N ARG A 43 9.31 -7.64 -4.91
CA ARG A 43 10.65 -7.95 -4.39
C ARG A 43 11.71 -7.18 -5.19
N LYS A 44 12.93 -7.11 -4.66
CA LYS A 44 14.08 -6.51 -5.33
C LYS A 44 14.24 -7.08 -6.76
N GLY A 45 14.36 -6.20 -7.75
CA GLY A 45 14.51 -6.58 -9.17
C GLY A 45 13.22 -7.02 -9.88
N GLY A 46 12.09 -7.12 -9.16
CA GLY A 46 10.77 -7.29 -9.76
C GLY A 46 10.19 -5.97 -10.26
N GLY A 47 8.98 -6.03 -10.81
CA GLY A 47 8.29 -4.86 -11.35
C GLY A 47 7.04 -5.22 -12.16
N PRO A 48 6.32 -4.20 -12.66
CA PRO A 48 5.07 -4.39 -13.41
C PRO A 48 5.25 -5.30 -14.63
N ASP A 49 6.36 -5.16 -15.36
CA ASP A 49 6.62 -5.95 -16.57
C ASP A 49 7.42 -7.24 -16.31
N SER A 50 8.19 -7.30 -15.20
CA SER A 50 9.07 -8.43 -14.87
C SER A 50 8.50 -9.39 -13.82
N GLY A 51 7.36 -9.06 -13.21
CA GLY A 51 6.70 -9.87 -12.19
C GLY A 51 7.40 -9.82 -10.83
N ASN A 52 7.34 -10.93 -10.09
CA ASN A 52 7.88 -11.06 -8.72
C ASN A 52 7.20 -10.14 -7.67
N SER A 53 5.90 -9.92 -7.82
CA SER A 53 5.06 -9.35 -6.76
C SER A 53 4.89 -10.34 -5.61
N TYR A 54 4.73 -9.85 -4.39
CA TYR A 54 4.44 -10.68 -3.21
C TYR A 54 3.18 -10.25 -2.46
N TRP A 55 2.61 -9.09 -2.80
CA TRP A 55 1.38 -8.58 -2.23
C TRP A 55 0.77 -7.52 -3.15
N SER A 56 -0.55 -7.37 -3.09
CA SER A 56 -1.30 -6.34 -3.83
C SER A 56 -2.59 -6.00 -3.10
N THR A 57 -3.09 -4.78 -3.31
CA THR A 57 -4.42 -4.34 -2.85
C THR A 57 -5.58 -4.89 -3.69
N ALA A 58 -5.29 -5.53 -4.83
CA ALA A 58 -6.27 -6.05 -5.79
C ALA A 58 -7.27 -4.98 -6.28
N THR A 59 -6.79 -3.74 -6.46
CA THR A 59 -7.60 -2.58 -6.89
C THR A 59 -7.47 -2.27 -8.39
N TYR A 60 -6.92 -3.19 -9.18
CA TYR A 60 -6.82 -3.07 -10.63
C TYR A 60 -8.18 -2.78 -11.29
N GLY A 61 -8.16 -2.08 -12.43
CA GLY A 61 -9.37 -1.61 -13.11
C GLY A 61 -9.89 -0.27 -12.61
N ASN A 62 -9.13 0.43 -11.76
CA ASN A 62 -9.42 1.77 -11.28
C ASN A 62 -8.35 2.76 -11.77
N PRO A 63 -8.23 3.02 -13.08
CA PRO A 63 -7.15 3.82 -13.63
C PRO A 63 -7.09 5.21 -13.02
N GLY A 64 -5.89 5.63 -12.64
CA GLY A 64 -5.65 6.89 -11.94
C GLY A 64 -6.00 6.88 -10.45
N ALA A 65 -6.33 5.73 -9.87
CA ALA A 65 -6.35 5.57 -8.43
C ALA A 65 -4.99 5.93 -7.82
N TYR A 66 -5.00 6.32 -6.54
CA TYR A 66 -3.79 6.77 -5.85
C TYR A 66 -3.80 6.33 -4.38
N LEU A 67 -2.60 6.16 -3.83
CA LEU A 67 -2.38 5.89 -2.41
C LEU A 67 -2.33 7.20 -1.62
N HIS A 68 -3.00 7.22 -0.48
CA HIS A 68 -3.01 8.35 0.44
C HIS A 68 -2.85 7.86 1.89
N PHE A 69 -1.97 8.51 2.65
CA PHE A 69 -1.83 8.26 4.09
C PHE A 69 -2.51 9.41 4.83
N GLN A 70 -3.63 9.08 5.46
CA GLN A 70 -4.52 10.02 6.12
C GLN A 70 -3.96 10.46 7.48
N ASN A 71 -4.43 11.61 7.97
CA ASN A 71 -4.00 12.13 9.27
C ASN A 71 -4.50 11.29 10.46
N ASP A 72 -5.54 10.48 10.26
CA ASP A 72 -6.07 9.53 11.24
C ASP A 72 -5.23 8.24 11.36
N GLY A 73 -4.13 8.12 10.59
CA GLY A 73 -3.24 6.96 10.61
C GLY A 73 -3.67 5.82 9.67
N ASN A 74 -4.67 6.04 8.82
CA ASN A 74 -5.11 5.08 7.83
C ASN A 74 -4.38 5.23 6.49
N LEU A 75 -4.02 4.12 5.87
CA LEU A 75 -3.47 4.09 4.52
C LEU A 75 -4.57 3.62 3.56
N VAL A 76 -4.90 4.45 2.58
CA VAL A 76 -6.07 4.26 1.71
C VAL A 76 -5.69 4.34 0.24
N VAL A 77 -6.27 3.46 -0.58
CA VAL A 77 -6.31 3.65 -2.03
C VAL A 77 -7.65 4.29 -2.39
N TYR A 78 -7.60 5.43 -3.06
CA TYR A 78 -8.77 6.14 -3.57
C TYR A 78 -8.86 5.99 -5.09
N LYS A 79 -10.09 5.97 -5.62
CA LYS A 79 -10.33 6.23 -7.05
C LYS A 79 -9.78 7.60 -7.43
N LYS A 80 -9.53 7.81 -8.73
CA LYS A 80 -9.03 9.06 -9.31
C LYS A 80 -9.77 10.32 -8.84
N ASP A 81 -11.08 10.20 -8.66
CA ASP A 81 -11.99 11.26 -8.26
C ASP A 81 -12.42 11.18 -6.78
N GLY A 82 -11.88 10.24 -6.01
CA GLY A 82 -12.14 10.09 -4.58
C GLY A 82 -11.31 11.04 -3.72
N GLY A 83 -11.38 10.82 -2.41
CA GLY A 83 -10.54 11.50 -1.44
C GLY A 83 -11.09 11.45 -0.02
N GLU A 84 -10.27 11.87 0.94
CA GLU A 84 -10.67 12.02 2.33
C GLU A 84 -11.85 12.99 2.45
N GLY A 85 -12.89 12.59 3.18
CA GLY A 85 -14.15 13.34 3.29
C GLY A 85 -15.04 13.34 2.03
N LYS A 86 -14.55 12.86 0.88
CA LYS A 86 -15.29 12.81 -0.39
C LYS A 86 -15.85 11.42 -0.73
N GLY A 87 -15.24 10.37 -0.19
CA GLY A 87 -15.56 8.97 -0.52
C GLY A 87 -14.70 8.43 -1.65
N GLY A 88 -15.09 7.27 -2.22
CA GLY A 88 -14.33 6.63 -3.29
C GLY A 88 -13.09 5.85 -2.83
N ALA A 89 -13.00 5.52 -1.53
CA ALA A 89 -12.02 4.56 -1.03
C ALA A 89 -12.32 3.17 -1.62
N ILE A 90 -11.29 2.49 -2.13
CA ILE A 90 -11.39 1.16 -2.75
C ILE A 90 -10.51 0.11 -2.06
N TRP A 91 -9.60 0.53 -1.19
CA TRP A 91 -8.87 -0.31 -0.25
C TRP A 91 -8.41 0.54 0.93
N HIS A 92 -8.27 -0.04 2.12
CA HIS A 92 -7.67 0.63 3.28
C HIS A 92 -7.00 -0.36 4.25
N SER A 93 -6.03 0.12 5.04
CA SER A 93 -5.31 -0.68 6.02
C SER A 93 -6.10 -1.02 7.29
N ASN A 94 -7.23 -0.34 7.54
CA ASN A 94 -8.00 -0.45 8.80
C ASN A 94 -7.21 0.00 10.03
N THR A 95 -6.45 1.09 9.90
CA THR A 95 -5.58 1.60 10.98
C THR A 95 -5.94 3.01 11.46
N TRP A 96 -7.10 3.54 11.07
CA TRP A 96 -7.60 4.79 11.62
C TRP A 96 -7.78 4.71 13.14
N GLN A 97 -7.55 5.83 13.84
CA GLN A 97 -7.70 5.96 15.29
C GLN A 97 -8.51 7.19 15.69
#